data_AF-A0A874VDD0-F1
#
_entry.id   AF-A0A874VDD0-F1
#
_cell.length_a   1.000
_cell.length_b   1.000
_cell.length_c   1.000
_cell.angle_alpha   90.00
_cell.angle_beta   90.00
_cell.angle_gamma   90.00
#
_symmetry.space_group_name_H-M   'P 1'
#
loop_
_entity.id
_entity.type
_entity.pdbx_description
1 polymer ?
#
loop_
_entity_poly.entity_id
_entity_poly.type
_entity_poly.pdbx_seq_one_letter_code
_entity_poly.pdbx_strand_id
1 'polypeptide(L)'
;NNVVCVIAASTRAPSTQDTLGTIIMEYVGDRTLHHVIYGTDCIAAERKDDELLCSPVFLTIAQAVSYSWDIVAGLVFLHSQLIVHLDLKPANIFITEQNVCKIGDFG
;
A
#
# COMPACT_ATOMS: atom_id res chain seq x y z
N ASN A 1 -13.54 2.29 -2.91
CA ASN A 1 -12.47 3.25 -2.57
C ASN A 1 -11.17 2.54 -2.14
N ASN A 2 -11.05 1.23 -2.32
CA ASN A 2 -9.95 0.40 -1.81
C ASN A 2 -9.07 -0.16 -2.94
N VAL A 3 -8.99 0.56 -4.06
CA VAL A 3 -8.12 0.25 -5.20
C VAL A 3 -7.42 1.55 -5.58
N VAL A 4 -6.12 1.47 -5.84
CA VAL A 4 -5.30 2.61 -6.27
C VAL A 4 -5.79 3.12 -7.62
N CYS A 5 -6.14 4.39 -7.68
CA CYS A 5 -6.65 5.03 -8.88
C CYS A 5 -5.51 5.49 -9.82
N VAL A 6 -5.67 5.25 -11.12
CA VAL A 6 -4.85 5.89 -12.16
C VAL A 6 -5.41 7.29 -12.42
N ILE A 7 -4.56 8.30 -12.32
CA ILE A 7 -4.92 9.71 -12.53
C ILE A 7 -4.64 10.13 -13.97
N ALA A 8 -3.50 9.70 -14.52
CA ALA A 8 -3.11 10.01 -15.88
C ALA A 8 -2.15 8.94 -16.44
N ALA A 9 -2.07 8.84 -17.75
CA ALA A 9 -1.06 8.04 -18.43
C ALA A 9 -0.58 8.77 -19.68
N SER A 10 0.71 8.64 -19.99
CA SER A 10 1.31 9.14 -21.23
C SER A 10 2.14 8.04 -21.88
N THR A 11 1.98 7.86 -23.18
CA THR A 11 2.78 6.95 -24.00
C THR A 11 3.82 7.68 -24.84
N ARG A 12 3.87 9.02 -24.76
CA ARG A 12 4.72 9.87 -25.60
C ARG A 12 5.72 10.64 -24.75
N ALA A 13 6.98 10.54 -25.13
CA ALA A 13 8.09 11.30 -24.57
C ALA A 13 8.85 12.04 -25.70
N PRO A 14 9.64 13.07 -25.38
CA PRO A 14 10.45 13.79 -26.37
C PRO A 14 11.44 12.85 -27.06
N SER A 15 11.66 13.05 -28.36
CA SER A 15 12.43 12.18 -29.28
C SER A 15 13.92 11.98 -28.94
N THR A 16 14.38 12.40 -27.77
CA THR A 16 15.79 12.43 -27.35
C THR A 16 16.15 11.34 -26.34
N GLN A 17 15.20 10.54 -25.85
CA GLN A 17 15.44 9.47 -24.89
C GLN A 17 14.58 8.24 -25.20
N ASP A 18 15.15 7.03 -25.10
CA ASP A 18 14.37 5.79 -25.00
C ASP A 18 13.53 5.88 -23.73
N THR A 19 12.26 6.21 -23.87
CA THR A 19 11.39 6.47 -22.73
C THR A 19 10.17 5.56 -22.83
N LEU A 20 10.06 4.68 -21.83
CA LEU A 20 8.87 3.88 -21.56
C LEU A 20 7.73 4.83 -21.17
N GLY A 21 6.49 4.47 -21.53
CA GLY A 21 5.31 5.25 -21.12
C GLY A 21 5.26 5.46 -19.60
N THR A 22 4.60 6.53 -19.17
CA THR A 22 4.45 6.90 -17.76
C THR A 22 3.01 6.74 -17.33
N ILE A 23 2.78 6.10 -16.18
CA ILE A 23 1.47 6.05 -15.51
C ILE A 23 1.60 6.83 -14.20
N ILE A 24 0.68 7.76 -13.97
CA ILE A 24 0.57 8.55 -12.75
C ILE A 24 -0.65 8.04 -11.98
N MET A 25 -0.43 7.61 -10.75
CA MET A 25 -1.45 7.07 -9.86
C MET A 25 -1.64 7.97 -8.64
N GLU A 26 -2.76 7.78 -7.94
CA GLU A 26 -2.94 8.44 -6.65
C GLU A 26 -1.82 8.04 -5.68
N TYR A 27 -1.37 9.03 -4.91
CA TYR A 27 -0.46 8.76 -3.81
C TYR A 27 -1.26 8.26 -2.61
N VAL A 28 -1.02 7.01 -2.22
CA VAL A 28 -1.75 6.37 -1.10
C VAL A 28 -1.00 6.54 0.22
N GLY A 29 0.32 6.48 0.20
CA GLY A 29 1.18 6.53 1.38
C GLY A 29 2.54 5.90 1.09
N ASP A 30 3.44 5.95 2.06
CA ASP A 30 4.80 5.39 2.00
C ASP A 30 4.90 3.96 2.54
N ARG A 31 3.80 3.41 3.10
CA ARG A 31 3.78 2.09 3.73
C ARG A 31 2.84 1.12 3.03
N THR A 32 3.24 -0.13 3.06
CA THR A 32 2.44 -1.28 2.62
C THR A 32 2.14 -2.19 3.79
N LEU A 33 1.16 -3.09 3.62
CA LEU A 33 0.84 -4.10 4.64
C LEU A 33 2.04 -5.02 4.92
N HIS A 34 2.91 -5.25 3.95
CA HIS A 34 4.18 -5.95 4.16
C HIS A 34 5.03 -5.28 5.24
N HIS A 35 5.16 -3.95 5.21
CA HIS A 35 5.90 -3.20 6.24
C HIS A 35 5.22 -3.31 7.63
N VAL A 36 3.90 -3.44 7.70
CA VAL A 36 3.19 -3.59 8.98
C VAL A 36 3.35 -4.99 9.55
N ILE A 37 3.34 -6.03 8.71
CA ILE A 37 3.42 -7.42 9.14
C ILE A 37 4.86 -7.84 9.43
N TYR A 38 5.81 -7.41 8.59
CA TYR A 38 7.20 -7.89 8.63
C TYR A 38 8.21 -6.78 8.96
N GLY A 39 7.88 -5.52 8.70
CA GLY A 39 8.74 -4.37 8.97
C GLY A 39 8.73 -3.99 10.44
N THR A 40 9.44 -4.76 11.24
CA THR A 40 9.73 -4.45 12.64
C THR A 40 11.15 -3.90 12.77
N ASP A 41 11.51 -2.91 11.95
CA ASP A 41 12.63 -2.07 12.32
C ASP A 41 12.03 -1.00 13.24
N CYS A 42 12.22 -1.24 14.53
CA CYS A 42 12.18 -0.20 15.54
C CYS A 42 12.66 1.11 14.94
N ILE A 43 11.88 2.18 15.08
CA ILE A 43 12.51 3.49 15.12
C ILE A 43 13.32 3.44 16.42
N ALA A 44 14.56 2.96 16.31
CA ALA A 44 15.64 3.33 17.21
C ALA A 44 15.80 4.83 17.03
N ALA A 45 14.89 5.59 17.64
CA ALA A 45 15.17 6.94 18.00
C ALA A 45 16.30 6.80 19.00
N GLU A 46 17.52 7.08 18.54
CA GLU A 46 18.62 7.41 19.43
C GLU A 46 18.16 8.59 20.29
N ARG A 47 17.51 8.30 21.41
CA ARG A 47 17.28 9.24 22.48
C ARG A 47 17.99 8.69 23.69
N LYS A 48 19.14 9.31 23.94
CA LYS A 48 19.82 9.28 25.23
C LYS A 48 18.78 9.59 26.31
N ASP A 49 18.74 8.70 27.29
CA ASP A 49 18.29 8.95 28.66
C ASP A 49 16.85 9.47 28.82
N ASP A 50 15.84 8.61 28.59
CA ASP A 50 14.68 8.44 29.49
C ASP A 50 13.91 7.17 29.07
N GLU A 51 13.35 6.44 30.03
CA GLU A 51 12.70 5.12 29.88
C GLU A 51 11.67 5.03 28.72
N LEU A 52 12.12 4.57 27.54
CA LEU A 52 11.27 4.33 26.38
C LEU A 52 11.01 2.83 26.23
N LEU A 53 9.84 2.37 26.71
CA LEU A 53 9.28 1.08 26.30
C LEU A 53 8.87 1.17 24.82
N CYS A 54 9.83 0.95 23.91
CA CYS A 54 9.54 0.73 22.50
C CYS A 54 8.95 -0.67 22.34
N SER A 55 7.65 -0.82 22.62
CA SER A 55 6.93 -2.05 22.31
C SER A 55 6.89 -2.21 20.78
N PRO A 56 7.24 -3.38 20.23
CA PRO A 56 7.03 -3.63 18.81
C PRO A 56 5.54 -3.39 18.51
N VAL A 57 5.25 -2.50 17.56
CA VAL A 57 3.87 -2.18 17.17
C VAL A 57 3.38 -3.36 16.32
N PHE A 58 2.90 -4.39 16.99
CA PHE A 58 2.30 -5.55 16.33
C PHE A 58 0.92 -5.17 15.78
N LEU A 59 0.56 -5.80 14.66
CA LEU A 59 -0.78 -5.70 14.10
C LEU A 59 -1.81 -6.22 15.13
N THR A 60 -2.66 -5.34 15.63
CA THR A 60 -3.75 -5.74 16.54
C THR A 60 -4.82 -6.53 15.77
N ILE A 61 -5.59 -7.36 16.48
CA ILE A 61 -6.72 -8.08 15.87
C ILE A 61 -7.71 -7.09 15.25
N ALA A 62 -7.97 -5.97 15.91
CA ALA A 62 -8.85 -4.93 15.38
C ALA A 62 -8.34 -4.39 14.03
N GLN A 63 -7.05 -4.04 13.94
CA GLN A 63 -6.45 -3.60 12.68
C GLN A 63 -6.48 -4.70 11.61
N ALA A 64 -6.18 -5.94 11.97
CA ALA A 64 -6.25 -7.07 11.04
C ALA A 64 -7.65 -7.24 10.43
N VAL A 65 -8.70 -7.12 11.26
CA VAL A 65 -10.10 -7.18 10.80
C VAL A 65 -10.43 -5.98 9.90
N SER A 66 -10.04 -4.76 10.29
CA SER A 66 -10.27 -3.55 9.49
C SER A 66 -9.57 -3.62 8.13
N TYR A 67 -8.30 -4.03 8.07
CA TYR A 67 -7.57 -4.17 6.82
C TYR A 67 -8.15 -5.29 5.94
N SER A 68 -8.55 -6.41 6.56
CA SER A 68 -9.21 -7.49 5.82
C SER A 68 -10.50 -7.02 5.17
N TRP A 69 -11.29 -6.20 5.88
CA TRP A 69 -12.51 -5.61 5.35
C TRP A 69 -12.24 -4.74 4.12
N ASP A 70 -11.25 -3.84 4.20
CA ASP A 70 -10.85 -2.97 3.10
C ASP A 70 -10.37 -3.75 1.87
N ILE A 71 -9.53 -4.77 2.08
CA ILE A 71 -9.03 -5.64 1.01
C ILE A 71 -10.19 -6.38 0.34
N VAL A 72 -11.11 -6.95 1.12
CA VAL A 72 -12.30 -7.62 0.57
C VAL A 72 -13.18 -6.65 -0.21
N ALA A 73 -13.39 -5.42 0.30
CA ALA A 73 -14.13 -4.39 -0.43
C ALA A 73 -13.47 -4.03 -1.77
N GLY A 74 -12.13 -3.95 -1.81
CA GLY A 74 -11.37 -3.75 -3.04
C GLY A 74 -11.52 -4.92 -4.02
N LEU A 75 -11.41 -6.15 -3.54
CA LEU A 75 -11.58 -7.36 -4.37
C LEU A 75 -13.01 -7.50 -4.92
N VAL A 76 -14.04 -7.22 -4.11
CA VAL A 76 -15.43 -7.20 -4.57
C VAL A 76 -15.60 -6.21 -5.72
N PHE A 77 -15.01 -5.03 -5.62
CA PHE A 77 -15.01 -4.06 -6.70
C PHE A 77 -14.30 -4.60 -7.96
N LEU A 78 -13.07 -5.12 -7.83
CA LEU A 78 -12.33 -5.66 -8.97
C LEU A 78 -13.06 -6.81 -9.67
N HIS A 79 -13.58 -7.76 -8.89
CA HIS A 79 -14.31 -8.91 -9.42
C HIS A 79 -15.62 -8.50 -10.09
N SER A 80 -16.28 -7.43 -9.64
CA SER A 80 -17.45 -6.87 -10.33
C SER A 80 -17.13 -6.35 -11.74
N GLN A 81 -15.86 -6.02 -12.00
CA GLN A 81 -15.34 -5.57 -13.29
C GLN A 81 -14.65 -6.70 -14.07
N LEU A 82 -14.80 -7.96 -13.63
CA LEU A 82 -14.14 -9.15 -14.22
C LEU A 82 -12.60 -9.06 -14.21
N ILE A 83 -12.03 -8.32 -13.28
CA ILE A 83 -10.58 -8.18 -13.12
C ILE A 83 -10.13 -9.12 -12.01
N VAL A 84 -9.16 -9.98 -12.31
CA VAL A 84 -8.46 -10.82 -11.33
C VAL A 84 -7.08 -10.19 -11.09
N HIS A 85 -6.71 -9.96 -9.84
CA HIS A 85 -5.45 -9.29 -9.50
C HIS A 85 -4.19 -10.13 -9.80
N LEU A 86 -4.28 -11.45 -9.64
CA LEU A 86 -3.24 -12.47 -9.87
C LEU A 86 -1.98 -12.40 -9.00
N ASP A 87 -1.59 -11.24 -8.47
CA ASP A 87 -0.42 -11.06 -7.59
C ASP A 87 -0.78 -10.47 -6.22
N LEU A 88 -1.90 -10.91 -5.62
CA LEU A 88 -2.35 -10.36 -4.34
C LEU A 88 -1.43 -10.81 -3.20
N LYS A 89 -0.64 -9.88 -2.66
CA LYS A 89 0.30 -10.09 -1.55
C LYS A 89 0.41 -8.84 -0.69
N PRO A 90 0.93 -8.92 0.56
CA PRO A 90 1.04 -7.76 1.45
C PRO A 90 1.82 -6.57 0.86
N ALA A 91 2.75 -6.81 -0.07
CA ALA A 91 3.51 -5.75 -0.72
C ALA A 91 2.67 -4.91 -1.69
N ASN A 92 1.56 -5.46 -2.20
CA ASN A 92 0.67 -4.81 -3.17
C ASN A 92 -0.56 -4.18 -2.48
N ILE A 93 -0.58 -4.18 -1.13
CA ILE A 93 -1.60 -3.51 -0.32
C ILE A 93 -0.98 -2.26 0.31
N PHE A 94 -1.38 -1.09 -0.16
CA PHE A 94 -0.94 0.21 0.35
C PHE A 94 -1.83 0.66 1.50
N ILE A 95 -1.26 1.41 2.44
CA ILE A 95 -1.97 1.92 3.62
C ILE A 95 -1.94 3.44 3.60
N THR A 96 -3.11 4.06 3.70
CA THR A 96 -3.21 5.53 3.79
C THR A 96 -2.80 6.06 5.14
N GLU A 97 -2.53 7.36 5.22
CA GLU A 97 -2.33 8.07 6.50
C GLU A 97 -3.53 7.94 7.44
N GLN A 98 -4.74 7.73 6.90
CA GLN A 98 -5.97 7.48 7.66
C GLN A 98 -6.17 5.99 8.00
N ASN A 99 -5.15 5.17 7.80
CA ASN A 99 -5.13 3.75 8.13
C ASN A 99 -6.15 2.90 7.34
N VAL A 100 -6.38 3.26 6.08
CA VAL A 100 -7.26 2.53 5.13
C VAL A 100 -6.42 1.78 4.11
N CYS A 101 -6.78 0.53 3.80
CA CYS A 101 -6.07 -0.26 2.81
C CYS A 101 -6.58 -0.03 1.37
N LYS A 102 -5.64 0.03 0.42
CA LYS A 102 -5.91 0.04 -1.02
C LYS A 102 -5.06 -0.99 -1.77
N ILE A 103 -5.69 -1.74 -2.66
CA ILE A 103 -5.05 -2.69 -3.56
C ILE A 103 -4.41 -1.93 -4.73
N GLY A 104 -3.12 -2.16 -4.97
CA GLY A 104 -2.39 -1.62 -6.12
C GLY A 104 -1.51 -2.70 -6.75
N ASP A 105 -0.70 -2.31 -7.74
CA ASP A 105 0.26 -3.18 -8.43
C ASP A 105 -0.36 -4.47 -8.99
N PHE A 106 -0.99 -4.33 -10.16
CA PHE A 106 -1.63 -5.41 -10.90
C PHE A 106 -0.61 -6.09 -11.81
N GLY A 107 -0.53 -7.43 -11.72
CA GLY A 107 0.38 -8.25 -12.53
C GLY A 107 -0.10 -8.51 -13.95
#